data_AF-S7RZQ1-F1
#
_entry.id   AF-S7RZQ1-F1
#
_cell.length_a   1.000
_cell.length_b   1.000
_cell.length_c   1.000
_cell.angle_alpha   90.00
_cell.angle_beta   90.00
_cell.angle_gamma   90.00
#
_symmetry.space_group_name_H-M   'P 1'
#
loop_
_entity.id
_entity.type
_entity.pdbx_description
1 polymer ?
#
loop_
_entity_poly.entity_id
_entity_poly.type
_entity_poly.pdbx_seq_one_letter_code
_entity_poly.pdbx_strand_id
1 'polypeptide(L)'
;MEDEEAELRNPFPSPPSHYTRYTSHNLNLLALLKERAMADDLAQVNQHALLSDQPDVPDWPLAELEKPRADWILEEGSYTVFGDTWFVKETIPSLAELGGHQLYPADPSADRRPALLGIVRSMLVSYSQLLNALLVPPPSLTSTEPPEWQKYVEWITVLAQNIMAAANDLRPVQARASLELMMQRQLELRKEETQALNCKCDELEAKLTELRNSARNASSLSTKLAEMTQSSPSTTAEVTAEDVLRWAEEIG
;
A
#
# COMPACT_ATOMS: atom_id res chain seq x y z
N MET A 1 19.97 14.60 36.35
CA MET A 1 20.45 13.59 37.31
C MET A 1 19.73 12.26 37.17
N GLU A 2 18.42 12.12 37.45
CA GLU A 2 17.73 10.81 37.25
C GLU A 2 17.65 10.37 35.78
N ASP A 3 17.38 11.30 34.85
CA ASP A 3 17.31 10.99 33.41
C ASP A 3 18.68 10.60 32.82
N GLU A 4 19.77 11.24 33.29
CA GLU A 4 21.15 10.94 32.85
C GLU A 4 21.64 9.56 33.32
N GLU A 5 21.22 9.11 34.51
CA GLU A 5 21.53 7.77 35.03
C GLU A 5 20.72 6.67 34.32
N ALA A 6 19.50 6.98 33.88
CA ALA A 6 18.66 6.07 33.10
C ALA A 6 19.18 5.91 31.64
N GLU A 7 19.72 6.98 31.06
CA GLU A 7 20.37 6.97 29.73
C GLU A 7 21.59 6.04 29.69
N LEU A 8 22.34 5.93 30.78
CA LEU A 8 23.51 5.03 30.88
C LEU A 8 23.13 3.53 30.90
N ARG A 9 21.86 3.19 31.16
CA ARG A 9 21.39 1.81 31.30
C ARG A 9 20.61 1.32 30.08
N ASN A 10 20.15 2.23 29.22
CA ASN A 10 19.39 1.93 28.01
C ASN A 10 20.30 2.05 26.77
N PRO A 11 20.41 1.01 25.91
CA PRO A 11 21.21 1.08 24.69
C PRO A 11 20.66 2.05 23.63
N PHE A 12 19.45 2.56 23.81
CA PHE A 12 18.82 3.52 22.90
C PHE A 12 18.84 4.93 23.48
N PRO A 13 19.18 5.96 22.68
CA PRO A 13 19.10 7.34 23.12
C PRO A 13 17.66 7.70 23.51
N SER A 14 17.51 8.54 24.53
CA SER A 14 16.23 9.15 24.86
C SER A 14 15.73 10.01 23.69
N PRO A 15 14.40 10.14 23.51
CA PRO A 15 13.85 11.02 22.48
C PRO A 15 14.27 12.48 22.73
N PRO A 16 14.36 13.34 21.68
CA PRO A 16 14.77 14.73 21.83
C PRO A 16 13.87 15.49 22.80
N SER A 17 14.43 16.25 23.75
CA SER A 17 13.71 16.93 24.84
C SER A 17 12.48 17.76 24.42
N HIS A 18 12.48 18.29 23.19
CA HIS A 18 11.38 19.04 22.60
C HIS A 18 10.09 18.20 22.40
N TYR A 19 10.13 16.87 22.45
CA TYR A 19 8.94 16.02 22.27
C TYR A 19 7.84 16.35 23.31
N THR A 20 8.23 16.72 24.52
CA THR A 20 7.32 17.11 25.61
C THR A 20 6.54 18.41 25.31
N ARG A 21 7.07 19.25 24.41
CA ARG A 21 6.47 20.53 24.02
C ARG A 21 5.29 20.36 23.06
N TYR A 22 5.16 19.20 22.39
CA TYR A 22 4.08 18.89 21.45
C TYR A 22 2.78 18.50 22.18
N THR A 23 2.17 19.47 22.85
CA THR A 23 0.84 19.31 23.48
C THR A 23 -0.26 19.89 22.58
N SER A 24 -1.49 19.39 22.72
CA SER A 24 -2.66 19.93 21.99
C SER A 24 -2.86 21.43 22.27
N HIS A 25 -2.60 21.86 23.49
CA HIS A 25 -2.66 23.26 23.89
C HIS A 25 -1.62 24.11 23.14
N ASN A 26 -0.35 23.69 23.15
CA ASN A 26 0.73 24.45 22.49
C ASN A 26 0.56 24.50 20.96
N LEU A 27 0.01 23.43 20.36
CA LEU A 27 -0.33 23.41 18.94
C LEU A 27 -1.45 24.39 18.59
N ASN A 28 -2.46 24.52 19.46
CA ASN A 28 -3.52 25.52 19.30
C ASN A 28 -2.97 26.95 19.46
N LEU A 29 -2.06 27.17 20.42
CA LEU A 29 -1.37 28.46 20.57
C LEU A 29 -0.54 28.81 19.34
N LEU A 30 0.17 27.84 18.75
CA LEU A 30 0.90 28.03 17.49
C LEU A 30 -0.05 28.37 16.34
N ALA A 31 -1.20 27.72 16.22
CA ALA A 31 -2.19 28.02 15.19
C ALA A 31 -2.73 29.45 15.34
N LEU A 32 -3.04 29.89 16.57
CA LEU A 32 -3.45 31.26 16.87
C LEU A 32 -2.34 32.28 16.61
N LEU A 33 -1.08 31.94 16.93
CA LEU A 33 0.06 32.79 16.65
C LEU A 33 0.24 32.98 15.14
N LYS A 34 0.12 31.91 14.35
CA LYS A 34 0.14 31.98 12.88
C LYS A 34 -0.96 32.86 12.31
N GLU A 35 -2.19 32.71 12.81
CA GLU A 35 -3.33 33.53 12.41
C GLU A 35 -3.12 35.02 12.74
N ARG A 36 -2.58 35.34 13.93
CA ARG A 36 -2.39 36.73 14.38
C ARG A 36 -1.15 37.40 13.79
N ALA A 37 -0.06 36.65 13.62
CA ALA A 37 1.20 37.18 13.13
C ALA A 37 1.16 37.49 11.64
N MET A 38 0.37 36.74 10.85
CA MET A 38 0.29 36.90 9.38
C MET A 38 1.68 37.02 8.70
N ALA A 39 2.70 36.41 9.30
CA ALA A 39 4.10 36.55 8.92
C ALA A 39 4.72 35.16 8.73
N ASP A 40 5.56 35.02 7.71
CA ASP A 40 6.24 33.75 7.37
C ASP A 40 7.32 33.36 8.39
N ASP A 41 7.92 34.33 9.09
CA ASP A 41 8.97 34.09 10.09
C ASP A 41 8.48 34.39 11.51
N LEU A 42 7.99 33.34 12.19
CA LEU A 42 7.47 33.43 13.57
C LEU A 42 8.59 33.64 14.60
N ALA A 43 9.86 33.45 14.23
CA ALA A 43 11.01 33.56 15.12
C ALA A 43 11.31 35.01 15.55
N GLN A 44 10.85 36.01 14.81
CA GLN A 44 11.09 37.44 15.12
C GLN A 44 9.89 38.12 15.81
N VAL A 45 8.80 37.39 16.02
CA VAL A 45 7.55 37.94 16.53
C VAL A 45 7.49 37.81 18.06
N ASN A 46 7.14 38.91 18.73
CA ASN A 46 6.95 38.92 20.19
C ASN A 46 5.69 38.12 20.57
N GLN A 47 5.84 36.81 20.80
CA GLN A 47 4.74 35.87 21.08
C GLN A 47 3.85 36.31 22.26
N HIS A 48 4.46 36.83 23.32
CA HIS A 48 3.76 37.29 24.53
C HIS A 48 2.89 38.53 24.28
N ALA A 49 3.28 39.39 23.35
CA ALA A 49 2.50 40.57 22.99
C ALA A 49 1.28 40.20 22.13
N LEU A 50 1.40 39.18 21.27
CA LEU A 50 0.31 38.74 20.41
C LEU A 50 -0.65 37.75 21.09
N LEU A 51 -0.19 37.02 22.11
CA LEU A 51 -0.97 36.02 22.83
C LEU A 51 -1.31 36.43 24.27
N SER A 52 -1.30 37.73 24.59
CA SER A 52 -1.59 38.25 25.94
C SER A 52 -2.94 37.82 26.50
N ASP A 53 -3.88 37.43 25.63
CA ASP A 53 -5.24 37.03 26.00
C ASP A 53 -5.33 35.55 26.43
N GLN A 54 -4.28 34.75 26.18
CA GLN A 54 -4.27 33.32 26.46
C GLN A 54 -3.57 33.02 27.79
N PRO A 55 -4.11 32.07 28.59
CA PRO A 55 -3.41 31.59 29.78
C PRO A 55 -2.19 30.74 29.37
N ASP A 56 -1.14 30.80 30.20
CA ASP A 56 0.02 29.90 30.16
C ASP A 56 0.82 29.89 28.83
N VAL A 57 1.09 31.07 28.27
CA VAL A 57 2.02 31.21 27.12
C VAL A 57 3.43 30.77 27.56
N PRO A 58 4.05 29.77 26.89
CA PRO A 58 5.37 29.30 27.27
C PRO A 58 6.49 30.31 26.98
N ASP A 59 7.55 30.29 27.79
CA ASP A 59 8.72 31.18 27.62
C ASP A 59 9.58 30.85 26.39
N TRP A 60 9.46 29.63 25.86
CA TRP A 60 10.19 29.16 24.68
C TRP A 60 9.44 29.52 23.38
N PRO A 61 10.16 29.69 22.25
CA PRO A 61 9.54 30.14 21.01
C PRO A 61 8.64 29.06 20.41
N LEU A 62 7.34 29.36 20.26
CA LEU A 62 6.37 28.44 19.64
C LEU A 62 6.78 28.02 18.21
N ALA A 63 7.63 28.79 17.53
CA ALA A 63 8.21 28.46 16.24
C ALA A 63 8.96 27.10 16.20
N GLU A 64 9.45 26.60 17.34
CA GLU A 64 10.06 25.26 17.39
C GLU A 64 9.09 24.12 17.08
N LEU A 65 7.78 24.33 17.27
CA LEU A 65 6.76 23.33 16.95
C LEU A 65 6.42 23.29 15.46
N GLU A 66 7.05 24.14 14.64
CA GLU A 66 6.88 24.09 13.20
C GLU A 66 7.46 22.82 12.59
N LYS A 67 6.95 22.49 11.41
CA LYS A 67 7.51 21.39 10.64
C LYS A 67 8.95 21.75 10.29
N PRO A 68 9.90 20.80 10.41
CA PRO A 68 11.26 21.01 9.94
C PRO A 68 11.26 21.45 8.46
N ARG A 69 12.26 22.25 8.09
CA ARG A 69 12.42 22.74 6.72
C ARG A 69 12.86 21.60 5.80
N ALA A 70 11.89 20.84 5.30
CA ALA A 70 12.12 19.76 4.35
C ALA A 70 12.71 20.28 3.03
N ASP A 71 12.50 21.56 2.71
CA ASP A 71 13.00 22.19 1.48
C ASP A 71 14.53 22.18 1.41
N TRP A 72 15.21 22.35 2.54
CA TRP A 72 16.68 22.28 2.59
C TRP A 72 17.21 20.91 2.16
N ILE A 73 16.50 19.84 2.53
CA ILE A 73 16.86 18.48 2.14
C ILE A 73 16.65 18.29 0.63
N LEU A 74 15.58 18.88 0.06
CA LEU A 74 15.31 18.84 -1.37
C LEU A 74 16.35 19.64 -2.18
N GLU A 75 16.79 20.78 -1.67
CA GLU A 75 17.82 21.64 -2.28
C GLU A 75 19.21 20.98 -2.25
N GLU A 76 19.58 20.38 -1.12
CA GLU A 76 20.86 19.67 -0.97
C GLU A 76 20.88 18.33 -1.73
N GLY A 77 19.70 17.75 -2.01
CA GLY A 77 19.53 16.55 -2.82
C GLY A 77 20.01 15.26 -2.15
N SER A 78 20.53 15.34 -0.93
CA SER A 78 20.93 14.20 -0.10
C SER A 78 20.82 14.53 1.39
N TYR A 79 20.73 13.51 2.23
CA TYR A 79 20.72 13.63 3.69
C TYR A 79 21.51 12.48 4.31
N THR A 80 22.17 12.73 5.45
CA THR A 80 23.00 11.72 6.12
C THR A 80 22.26 11.10 7.30
N VAL A 81 22.27 9.77 7.38
CA VAL A 81 21.66 8.99 8.46
C VAL A 81 22.68 7.97 8.96
N PHE A 82 23.03 8.03 10.24
CA PHE A 82 23.97 7.10 10.89
C PHE A 82 25.32 6.91 10.17
N GLY A 83 25.80 7.94 9.48
CA GLY A 83 27.08 7.92 8.73
C GLY A 83 26.93 7.56 7.26
N ASP A 84 25.74 7.15 6.81
CA ASP A 84 25.46 6.88 5.40
C ASP A 84 24.74 8.07 4.76
N THR A 85 25.18 8.46 3.56
CA THR A 85 24.56 9.51 2.76
C THR A 85 23.49 8.91 1.85
N TRP A 86 22.26 9.37 2.01
CA TRP A 86 21.09 8.97 1.23
C TRP A 86 20.71 10.07 0.24
N PHE A 87 20.45 9.72 -1.01
CA PHE A 87 20.05 10.69 -2.04
C PHE A 87 18.53 10.80 -2.11
N VAL A 88 18.00 12.02 -2.17
CA VAL A 88 16.56 12.29 -2.28
C VAL A 88 16.00 11.71 -3.60
N LYS A 89 16.79 11.82 -4.66
CA LYS A 89 16.51 11.15 -5.93
C LYS A 89 17.50 10.00 -6.08
N GLU A 90 17.01 8.78 -5.88
CA GLU A 90 17.82 7.59 -6.14
C GLU A 90 18.12 7.47 -7.64
N THR A 91 19.33 7.90 -8.02
CA THR A 91 19.90 7.60 -9.33
C THR A 91 20.86 6.45 -9.17
N ILE A 92 20.61 5.36 -9.90
CA ILE A 92 21.57 4.25 -9.96
C ILE A 92 22.77 4.77 -10.78
N PRO A 93 23.97 4.89 -10.19
CA PRO A 93 25.14 5.36 -10.91
C PRO A 93 25.45 4.41 -12.06
N SER A 94 25.88 4.97 -13.19
CA SER A 94 26.24 4.15 -14.35
C SER A 94 27.50 3.33 -14.07
N LEU A 95 27.67 2.20 -14.77
CA LEU A 95 28.86 1.38 -14.59
C LEU A 95 30.14 2.16 -14.93
N ALA A 96 30.08 3.08 -15.89
CA ALA A 96 31.18 3.96 -16.26
C ALA A 96 31.53 4.99 -15.17
N GLU A 97 30.53 5.55 -14.47
CA GLU A 97 30.74 6.46 -13.34
C GLU A 97 31.39 5.76 -12.15
N LEU A 98 31.12 4.47 -11.96
CA LEU A 98 31.76 3.63 -10.96
C LEU A 98 33.17 3.15 -11.39
N GLY A 99 33.68 3.60 -12.54
CA GLY A 99 34.98 3.18 -13.08
C GLY A 99 34.99 1.76 -13.66
N GLY A 100 33.82 1.15 -13.85
CA GLY A 100 33.67 -0.20 -14.39
C GLY A 100 33.69 -0.23 -15.92
N HIS A 101 34.18 -1.35 -16.47
CA HIS A 101 34.21 -1.56 -17.91
C HIS A 101 32.88 -2.13 -18.41
N GLN A 102 32.13 -1.34 -19.19
CA GLN A 102 30.84 -1.75 -19.75
C GLN A 102 31.01 -2.65 -20.98
N LEU A 103 30.45 -3.86 -20.89
CA LEU A 103 30.52 -4.93 -21.89
C LEU A 103 29.25 -5.07 -22.73
N TYR A 104 28.27 -4.20 -22.54
CA TYR A 104 27.00 -4.16 -23.28
C TYR A 104 26.76 -2.78 -23.89
N PRO A 105 25.94 -2.66 -24.96
CA PRO A 105 25.67 -1.37 -25.59
C PRO A 105 25.08 -0.34 -24.60
N ALA A 106 25.62 0.88 -24.62
CA ALA A 106 25.12 1.98 -23.80
C ALA A 106 23.76 2.48 -24.28
N ASP A 107 23.49 2.41 -25.60
CA ASP A 107 22.20 2.81 -26.18
C ASP A 107 21.05 1.95 -25.59
N PRO A 108 20.04 2.57 -24.94
CA PRO A 108 18.86 1.87 -24.44
C PRO A 108 18.00 1.24 -25.55
N SER A 109 18.15 1.72 -26.80
CA SER A 109 17.35 1.25 -27.94
C SER A 109 17.91 -0.04 -28.56
N ALA A 110 19.17 -0.37 -28.29
CA ALA A 110 19.82 -1.54 -28.82
C ALA A 110 19.46 -2.81 -28.02
N ASP A 111 19.34 -3.96 -28.70
CA ASP A 111 19.10 -5.23 -28.03
C ASP A 111 20.34 -5.65 -27.22
N ARG A 112 20.20 -5.62 -25.89
CA ARG A 112 21.27 -5.98 -24.93
C ARG A 112 21.38 -7.49 -24.71
N ARG A 113 20.35 -8.28 -25.05
CA ARG A 113 20.31 -9.74 -24.83
C ARG A 113 21.51 -10.50 -25.39
N PRO A 114 21.98 -10.27 -26.64
CA PRO A 114 23.15 -11.00 -27.16
C PRO A 114 24.43 -10.70 -26.36
N ALA A 115 24.63 -9.45 -25.94
CA ALA A 115 25.78 -9.06 -25.14
C ALA A 115 25.72 -9.70 -23.73
N LEU A 116 24.57 -9.64 -23.07
CA LEU A 116 24.37 -10.27 -21.74
C LEU A 116 24.56 -11.79 -21.79
N LEU A 117 24.05 -12.45 -22.84
CA LEU A 117 24.28 -13.88 -23.04
C LEU A 117 25.76 -14.19 -23.26
N GLY A 118 26.48 -13.33 -23.99
CA GLY A 118 27.92 -13.39 -24.14
C GLY A 118 28.64 -13.30 -22.79
N ILE A 119 28.26 -12.34 -21.95
CA ILE A 119 28.82 -12.14 -20.61
C ILE A 119 28.60 -13.38 -19.73
N VAL A 120 27.39 -13.95 -19.71
CA VAL A 120 27.09 -15.17 -18.95
C VAL A 120 27.93 -16.36 -19.44
N ARG A 121 28.04 -16.54 -20.76
CA ARG A 121 28.89 -17.59 -21.35
C ARG A 121 30.36 -17.40 -20.96
N SER A 122 30.88 -16.18 -21.06
CA SER A 122 32.24 -15.84 -20.64
C SER A 122 32.46 -16.05 -19.14
N MET A 123 31.44 -15.80 -18.31
CA MET A 123 31.50 -16.05 -16.86
C MET A 123 31.61 -17.55 -16.56
N LEU A 124 30.83 -18.39 -17.24
CA LEU A 124 30.92 -19.86 -17.10
C LEU A 124 32.29 -20.41 -17.53
N VAL A 125 32.83 -19.90 -18.64
CA VAL A 125 34.17 -20.28 -19.12
C VAL A 125 35.26 -19.79 -18.17
N SER A 126 35.14 -18.57 -17.65
CA SER A 126 36.11 -18.03 -16.69
C SER A 126 36.09 -18.81 -15.37
N TYR A 127 34.91 -19.26 -14.94
CA TYR A 127 34.75 -20.11 -13.76
C TYR A 127 35.37 -21.50 -13.96
N SER A 128 35.20 -22.13 -15.12
CA SER A 128 35.85 -23.42 -15.38
C SER A 128 37.38 -23.30 -15.46
N GLN A 129 37.88 -22.21 -16.04
CA GLN A 129 39.32 -21.91 -16.05
C GLN A 129 39.86 -21.60 -14.65
N LEU A 130 39.09 -20.91 -13.81
CA LEU A 130 39.42 -20.70 -12.40
C LEU A 130 39.57 -22.03 -11.66
N LEU A 131 38.62 -22.96 -11.83
CA LEU A 131 38.70 -24.29 -11.21
C LEU A 131 39.96 -25.04 -11.67
N ASN A 132 40.30 -24.98 -12.96
CA ASN A 132 41.53 -25.58 -13.47
C ASN A 132 42.78 -24.93 -12.86
N ALA A 133 42.80 -23.60 -12.74
CA ALA A 133 43.92 -22.85 -12.15
C ALA A 133 44.11 -23.17 -10.66
N LEU A 134 43.04 -23.46 -9.92
CA LEU A 134 43.10 -23.87 -8.52
C LEU A 134 43.66 -25.29 -8.32
N LEU A 135 43.59 -26.15 -9.35
CA LEU A 135 44.17 -27.48 -9.32
C LEU A 135 45.67 -27.48 -9.66
N VAL A 136 46.22 -26.37 -10.14
CA VAL A 136 47.65 -26.21 -10.41
C VAL A 136 48.41 -26.16 -9.08
N PRO A 137 49.58 -26.82 -8.96
CA PRO A 137 50.40 -26.74 -7.77
C PRO A 137 50.73 -25.28 -7.41
N PRO A 138 50.81 -24.95 -6.11
CA PRO A 138 51.09 -23.59 -5.68
C PRO A 138 52.43 -23.08 -6.25
N PRO A 139 52.53 -21.79 -6.59
CA PRO A 139 53.75 -21.22 -7.15
C PRO A 139 54.92 -21.40 -6.18
N SER A 140 56.12 -21.60 -6.73
CA SER A 140 57.34 -21.70 -5.92
C SER A 140 57.59 -20.41 -5.14
N LEU A 141 58.22 -20.51 -3.98
CA LEU A 141 58.54 -19.37 -3.09
C LEU A 141 59.41 -18.27 -3.75
N THR A 142 59.95 -18.54 -4.93
CA THR A 142 60.79 -17.62 -5.73
C THR A 142 60.01 -16.92 -6.85
N SER A 143 58.76 -17.31 -7.13
CA SER A 143 57.95 -16.71 -8.18
C SER A 143 57.38 -15.36 -7.72
N THR A 144 57.53 -14.33 -8.54
CA THR A 144 56.95 -13.00 -8.33
C THR A 144 55.67 -12.80 -9.15
N GLU A 145 55.28 -13.78 -9.98
CA GLU A 145 54.09 -13.67 -10.82
C GLU A 145 52.81 -13.91 -10.00
N PRO A 146 51.77 -13.07 -10.19
CA PRO A 146 50.50 -13.28 -9.51
C PRO A 146 49.88 -14.61 -9.96
N PRO A 147 49.24 -15.35 -9.05
CA PRO A 147 48.60 -16.62 -9.40
C PRO A 147 47.54 -16.44 -10.49
N GLU A 148 47.44 -17.39 -11.43
CA GLU A 148 46.47 -17.32 -12.53
C GLU A 148 45.01 -17.24 -12.06
N TRP A 149 44.69 -17.84 -10.91
CA TRP A 149 43.34 -17.77 -10.33
C TRP A 149 42.91 -16.34 -10.04
N GLN A 150 43.83 -15.44 -9.68
CA GLN A 150 43.52 -14.05 -9.33
C GLN A 150 42.94 -13.32 -10.54
N LYS A 151 43.55 -13.49 -11.72
CA LYS A 151 43.06 -12.93 -12.98
C LYS A 151 41.62 -13.38 -13.27
N TYR A 152 41.31 -14.66 -13.06
CA TYR A 152 39.96 -15.17 -13.30
C TYR A 152 38.93 -14.61 -12.31
N VAL A 153 39.30 -14.41 -11.05
CA VAL A 153 38.44 -13.76 -10.04
C VAL A 153 38.15 -12.30 -10.41
N GLU A 154 39.17 -11.56 -10.86
CA GLU A 154 39.00 -10.18 -11.35
C GLU A 154 38.03 -10.13 -12.53
N TRP A 155 38.19 -11.02 -13.52
CA TRP A 155 37.26 -11.11 -14.65
C TRP A 155 35.84 -11.48 -14.23
N ILE A 156 35.66 -12.45 -13.34
CA ILE A 156 34.33 -12.80 -12.82
C ILE A 156 33.69 -11.62 -12.11
N THR A 157 34.46 -10.83 -11.36
CA THR A 157 33.97 -9.61 -10.69
C THR A 157 33.46 -8.59 -11.70
N VAL A 158 34.22 -8.31 -12.76
CA VAL A 158 33.80 -7.39 -13.83
C VAL A 158 32.56 -7.89 -14.56
N LEU A 159 32.50 -9.19 -14.88
CA LEU A 159 31.34 -9.79 -15.56
C LEU A 159 30.08 -9.72 -14.67
N ALA A 160 30.21 -9.99 -13.37
CA ALA A 160 29.11 -9.90 -12.42
C ALA A 160 28.60 -8.46 -12.27
N GLN A 161 29.51 -7.48 -12.16
CA GLN A 161 29.15 -6.05 -12.12
C GLN A 161 28.37 -5.62 -13.37
N ASN A 162 28.75 -6.10 -14.55
CA ASN A 162 28.03 -5.84 -15.79
C ASN A 162 26.61 -6.42 -15.79
N ILE A 163 26.43 -7.66 -15.31
CA ILE A 163 25.10 -8.27 -15.21
C ILE A 163 24.23 -7.48 -14.22
N MET A 164 24.78 -7.11 -13.06
CA MET A 164 24.06 -6.33 -12.05
C MET A 164 23.66 -4.95 -12.58
N ALA A 165 24.56 -4.24 -13.25
CA ALA A 165 24.28 -2.95 -13.86
C ALA A 165 23.18 -3.05 -14.92
N ALA A 166 23.26 -4.04 -15.81
CA ALA A 166 22.23 -4.25 -16.83
C ALA A 166 20.86 -4.63 -16.24
N ALA A 167 20.83 -5.39 -15.15
CA ALA A 167 19.59 -5.69 -14.43
C ALA A 167 19.02 -4.45 -13.74
N ASN A 168 19.88 -3.61 -13.17
CA ASN A 168 19.49 -2.35 -12.55
C ASN A 168 18.86 -1.38 -13.56
N ASP A 169 19.41 -1.30 -14.77
CA ASP A 169 18.85 -0.49 -15.87
C ASP A 169 17.42 -0.92 -16.26
N LEU A 170 17.05 -2.19 -16.04
CA LEU A 170 15.72 -2.72 -16.35
C LEU A 170 14.68 -2.45 -15.27
N ARG A 171 15.07 -2.02 -14.05
CA ARG A 171 14.14 -1.79 -12.94
C ARG A 171 13.01 -0.80 -13.27
N PRO A 172 13.23 0.35 -13.94
CA PRO A 172 12.15 1.28 -14.28
C PRO A 172 11.13 0.66 -15.24
N VAL A 173 11.58 -0.15 -16.20
CA VAL A 173 10.70 -0.85 -17.14
C VAL A 173 9.90 -1.93 -16.42
N GLN A 174 10.54 -2.70 -15.53
CA GLN A 174 9.88 -3.69 -14.69
C GLN A 174 8.81 -3.05 -13.80
N ALA A 175 9.09 -1.90 -13.17
CA ALA A 175 8.14 -1.20 -12.33
C ALA A 175 6.89 -0.76 -13.11
N ARG A 176 7.07 -0.25 -14.34
CA ARG A 176 5.95 0.10 -15.23
C ARG A 176 5.12 -1.10 -15.63
N ALA A 177 5.74 -2.20 -16.05
CA ALA A 177 5.05 -3.42 -16.41
C ALA A 177 4.30 -4.03 -15.20
N SER A 178 4.91 -3.98 -14.01
CA SER A 178 4.26 -4.42 -12.77
C SER A 178 3.05 -3.57 -12.41
N LEU A 179 3.14 -2.25 -12.59
CA LEU A 179 2.02 -1.34 -12.36
C LEU A 179 0.88 -1.59 -13.36
N GLU A 180 1.21 -1.77 -14.63
CA GLU A 180 0.23 -2.10 -15.67
C GLU A 180 -0.53 -3.39 -15.33
N LEU A 181 0.20 -4.44 -14.97
CA LEU A 181 -0.40 -5.71 -14.55
C LEU A 181 -1.30 -5.54 -13.32
N MET A 182 -0.86 -4.77 -12.32
CA MET A 182 -1.67 -4.48 -11.13
C MET A 182 -2.97 -3.76 -11.51
N MET A 183 -2.91 -2.77 -12.39
CA MET A 183 -4.08 -2.01 -12.84
C MET A 183 -5.04 -2.88 -13.66
N GLN A 184 -4.51 -3.73 -14.56
CA GLN A 184 -5.33 -4.69 -15.30
C GLN A 184 -6.05 -5.65 -14.35
N ARG A 185 -5.35 -6.14 -13.32
CA ARG A 185 -5.97 -7.01 -12.31
C ARG A 185 -7.05 -6.28 -11.50
N GLN A 186 -6.82 -5.01 -11.15
CA GLN A 186 -7.85 -4.19 -10.48
C GLN A 186 -9.09 -4.00 -11.34
N LEU A 187 -8.93 -3.78 -12.65
CA LEU A 187 -10.06 -3.66 -13.57
C LEU A 187 -10.85 -4.97 -13.69
N GLU A 188 -10.16 -6.10 -13.75
CA GLU A 188 -10.79 -7.42 -13.79
C GLU A 188 -11.60 -7.68 -12.52
N LEU A 189 -11.02 -7.45 -11.34
CA LEU A 189 -11.71 -7.59 -10.05
C LEU A 189 -12.96 -6.69 -9.98
N ARG A 190 -12.86 -5.43 -10.42
CA ARG A 190 -14.01 -4.52 -10.42
C ARG A 190 -15.12 -4.97 -11.37
N LYS A 191 -14.77 -5.58 -12.52
CA LYS A 191 -15.75 -6.16 -13.44
C LYS A 191 -16.44 -7.37 -12.82
N GLU A 192 -15.69 -8.27 -12.19
CA GLU A 192 -16.23 -9.44 -11.48
C GLU A 192 -17.16 -9.02 -10.33
N GLU A 193 -16.75 -8.05 -9.51
CA GLU A 193 -17.58 -7.47 -8.45
C GLU A 193 -18.88 -6.87 -9.00
N THR A 194 -18.79 -6.10 -10.08
CA THR A 194 -19.96 -5.49 -10.72
C THR A 194 -20.91 -6.55 -11.29
N GLN A 195 -20.38 -7.60 -11.92
CA GLN A 195 -21.19 -8.72 -12.41
C GLN A 195 -21.88 -9.45 -11.25
N ALA A 196 -21.16 -9.72 -10.17
CA ALA A 196 -21.73 -10.35 -8.99
C ALA A 196 -22.82 -9.49 -8.32
N LEU A 197 -22.65 -8.16 -8.29
CA LEU A 197 -23.68 -7.24 -7.81
C LEU A 197 -24.91 -7.24 -8.72
N ASN A 198 -24.72 -7.17 -10.04
CA ASN A 198 -25.82 -7.21 -10.99
C ASN A 198 -26.60 -8.52 -10.88
N CYS A 199 -25.93 -9.68 -10.83
CA CYS A 199 -26.60 -10.96 -10.61
C CYS A 199 -27.42 -10.98 -9.32
N LYS A 200 -26.88 -10.43 -8.22
CA LYS A 200 -27.63 -10.33 -6.95
C LYS A 200 -28.82 -9.37 -7.05
N CYS A 201 -28.69 -8.26 -7.77
CA CYS A 201 -29.79 -7.33 -8.02
C CYS A 201 -30.90 -8.01 -8.84
N ASP A 202 -30.54 -8.75 -9.90
CA ASP A 202 -31.48 -9.51 -10.72
C ASP A 202 -32.21 -10.59 -9.89
N GLU A 203 -31.49 -11.30 -9.02
CA GLU A 203 -32.08 -12.27 -8.09
C GLU A 203 -33.04 -11.61 -7.09
N LEU A 204 -32.70 -10.42 -6.57
CA LEU A 204 -33.56 -9.67 -5.66
C LEU A 204 -34.80 -9.14 -6.37
N GLU A 205 -34.67 -8.64 -7.59
CA GLU A 205 -35.81 -8.19 -8.41
C GLU A 205 -36.75 -9.35 -8.76
N ALA A 206 -36.20 -10.52 -9.11
CA ALA A 206 -36.99 -11.73 -9.32
C ALA A 206 -37.76 -12.15 -8.06
N LYS A 207 -37.12 -12.14 -6.88
CA LYS A 207 -37.80 -12.44 -5.61
C LYS A 207 -38.85 -11.40 -5.24
N LEU A 208 -38.58 -10.11 -5.46
CA LEU A 208 -39.54 -9.03 -5.18
C LEU A 208 -40.76 -9.11 -6.10
N THR A 209 -40.56 -9.43 -7.37
CA THR A 209 -41.67 -9.63 -8.32
C THR A 209 -42.50 -10.86 -7.97
N GLU A 210 -41.89 -11.97 -7.55
CA GLU A 210 -42.58 -13.16 -7.04
C GLU A 210 -43.43 -12.84 -5.78
N LEU A 211 -42.84 -12.14 -4.81
CA LEU A 211 -43.56 -11.71 -3.60
C LEU A 211 -44.71 -10.76 -3.92
N ARG A 212 -44.49 -9.80 -4.83
CA ARG A 212 -45.54 -8.87 -5.30
C ARG A 212 -46.68 -9.62 -5.98
N ASN A 213 -46.37 -10.61 -6.82
CA ASN A 213 -47.37 -11.43 -7.49
C ASN A 213 -48.14 -12.28 -6.48
N SER A 214 -47.45 -12.88 -5.50
CA SER A 214 -48.05 -13.64 -4.40
C SER A 214 -48.99 -12.76 -3.55
N ALA A 215 -48.58 -11.54 -3.20
CA ALA A 215 -49.40 -10.59 -2.47
C ALA A 215 -50.64 -10.13 -3.26
N ARG A 216 -50.49 -9.84 -4.55
CA ARG A 216 -51.62 -9.54 -5.45
C ARG A 216 -52.60 -10.71 -5.54
N ASN A 217 -52.09 -11.92 -5.69
CA ASN A 217 -52.92 -13.13 -5.74
C ASN A 217 -53.68 -13.32 -4.41
N ALA A 218 -53.01 -13.17 -3.26
CA ALA A 218 -53.65 -13.25 -1.95
C ALA A 218 -54.73 -12.17 -1.76
N SER A 219 -54.49 -10.93 -2.18
CA SER A 219 -55.52 -9.87 -2.15
C SER A 219 -56.71 -10.20 -3.04
N SER A 220 -56.48 -10.73 -4.25
CA SER A 220 -57.56 -11.08 -5.19
C SER A 220 -58.39 -12.27 -4.68
N LEU A 221 -57.77 -13.23 -4.00
CA LEU A 221 -58.45 -14.34 -3.34
C LEU A 221 -59.30 -13.84 -2.16
N SER A 222 -58.79 -12.90 -1.37
CA SER A 222 -59.54 -12.26 -0.29
C SER A 222 -60.75 -11.48 -0.82
N THR A 223 -60.61 -10.72 -1.91
CA THR A 223 -61.73 -10.00 -2.56
C THR A 223 -62.77 -10.97 -3.13
N LYS A 224 -62.35 -12.06 -3.79
CA LYS A 224 -63.26 -13.09 -4.31
C LYS A 224 -64.01 -13.84 -3.20
N LEU A 225 -63.35 -14.12 -2.07
CA LEU A 225 -64.01 -14.70 -0.90
C LEU A 225 -65.06 -13.75 -0.30
N ALA A 226 -64.77 -12.45 -0.26
CA ALA A 226 -65.74 -11.44 0.19
C ALA A 226 -66.95 -11.32 -0.77
N GLU A 227 -66.74 -11.39 -2.08
CA GLU A 227 -67.83 -11.38 -3.09
C GLU A 227 -68.66 -12.67 -3.08
N MET A 228 -68.04 -13.83 -2.88
CA MET A 228 -68.76 -15.13 -2.80
C MET A 228 -69.67 -15.21 -1.55
N THR A 229 -69.32 -14.48 -0.49
CA THR A 229 -70.14 -14.38 0.73
C THR A 229 -71.37 -13.48 0.52
N GLN A 230 -71.40 -12.66 -0.54
CA GLN A 230 -72.53 -11.78 -0.88
C GLN A 230 -73.45 -12.34 -1.97
N SER A 231 -73.08 -13.43 -2.67
CA SER A 231 -73.84 -13.97 -3.81
C SER A 231 -74.55 -15.31 -3.55
N SER A 232 -74.64 -15.78 -2.30
CA SER A 232 -75.48 -16.95 -1.97
C SER A 232 -76.93 -16.49 -1.72
N PRO A 233 -77.95 -17.04 -2.40
CA PRO A 233 -79.33 -16.72 -2.07
C PRO A 233 -79.67 -17.35 -0.72
N SER A 234 -80.25 -16.55 0.18
CA SER A 234 -80.84 -17.00 1.44
C SER A 234 -82.08 -17.86 1.15
N THR A 235 -81.91 -19.16 0.92
CA THR A 235 -83.01 -20.11 1.07
C THR A 235 -83.04 -20.53 2.53
N THR A 236 -83.70 -19.73 3.36
CA THR A 236 -84.14 -20.17 4.70
C THR A 236 -85.26 -21.19 4.51
N ALA A 237 -84.90 -22.47 4.41
CA ALA A 237 -85.86 -23.54 4.67
C ALA A 237 -86.14 -23.51 6.18
N GLU A 238 -87.32 -23.02 6.57
CA GLU A 238 -87.80 -23.09 7.94
C GLU A 238 -87.99 -24.57 8.30
N VAL A 239 -87.07 -25.12 9.08
CA VAL A 239 -87.23 -26.44 9.69
C VAL A 239 -88.34 -26.32 10.73
N THR A 240 -89.47 -26.95 10.49
CA THR A 240 -90.62 -26.94 11.41
C THR A 240 -90.42 -27.98 12.52
N ALA A 241 -91.06 -27.76 13.67
CA ALA A 241 -90.91 -28.63 14.85
C ALA A 241 -91.31 -30.09 14.60
N GLU A 242 -92.11 -30.36 13.56
CA GLU A 242 -92.52 -31.70 13.14
C GLU A 242 -91.34 -32.49 12.54
N ASP A 243 -90.42 -31.84 11.83
CA ASP A 243 -89.22 -32.49 11.28
C ASP A 243 -88.23 -32.87 12.39
N VAL A 244 -88.16 -32.08 13.47
CA VAL A 244 -87.32 -32.37 14.64
C VAL A 244 -87.89 -33.54 15.45
N LEU A 245 -89.21 -33.63 15.57
CA LEU A 245 -89.88 -34.74 16.25
C LEU A 245 -89.74 -36.06 15.50
N ARG A 246 -89.84 -36.05 14.16
CA ARG A 246 -89.60 -37.25 13.34
C ARG A 246 -88.17 -37.79 13.47
N TRP A 247 -87.18 -36.90 13.49
CA TRP A 247 -85.80 -37.29 13.69
C TRP A 247 -85.55 -37.90 15.08
N ALA A 248 -86.23 -37.39 16.11
CA ALA A 248 -86.10 -37.90 17.48
C ALA A 248 -86.73 -39.29 17.67
N GLU A 249 -87.79 -39.64 16.93
CA GLU A 249 -88.39 -40.97 16.96
C GLU A 249 -87.57 -42.02 16.19
N GLU A 250 -86.81 -41.63 15.17
CA GLU A 250 -85.97 -42.56 14.38
C GLU A 250 -84.68 -43.01 15.09
N ILE A 251 -84.25 -42.29 16.13
CA ILE A 251 -83.01 -42.57 16.88
C ILE A 251 -83.29 -43.28 18.22
N GLY A 252 -84.56 -43.47 18.58
CA GLY A 252 -85.02 -44.21 19.77
C GLY A 252 -85.11 -45.71 19.57
#